data_AF-A0A1V4RKT3-F1
#
_entry.id   AF-A0A1V4RKT3-F1
#
_cell.length_a   1.000
_cell.length_b   1.000
_cell.length_c   1.000
_cell.angle_alpha   90.00
_cell.angle_beta   90.00
_cell.angle_gamma   90.00
#
_symmetry.space_group_name_H-M   'P 1'
#
loop_
_entity.id
_entity.type
_entity.pdbx_description
1 polymer ?
#
loop_
_entity_poly.entity_id
_entity_poly.type
_entity_poly.pdbx_seq_one_letter_code
_entity_poly.pdbx_strand_id
1 'polypeptide(L)' 'MFLLELLESLKADHILPEVKTCFSCKYFQKDVHPGQKEKHHCLLRDVSLNNLDLQINCPNV' A
#
# COMPACT_ATOMS: atom_id res chain seq x y z
N MET A 1 28.69 -8.42 0.65
CA MET A 1 27.25 -8.71 0.55
C MET A 1 26.46 -7.41 0.79
N PHE A 2 26.71 -6.38 -0.02
CA PHE A 2 26.37 -4.98 0.33
C PHE A 2 24.91 -4.60 0.02
N LEU A 3 24.28 -5.29 -0.93
CA LEU A 3 22.93 -4.97 -1.39
C LEU A 3 21.85 -5.29 -0.34
N LEU A 4 21.99 -6.41 0.39
CA LEU A 4 21.01 -6.81 1.40
C LEU A 4 21.03 -5.88 2.61
N GLU A 5 22.21 -5.47 3.06
CA GLU A 5 22.38 -4.52 4.17
C GLU A 5 21.82 -3.12 3.81
N LEU A 6 22.03 -2.67 2.57
CA LEU A 6 21.48 -1.42 2.07
C LEU A 6 19.94 -1.44 1.98
N LEU A 7 19.36 -2.55 1.55
CA LEU A 7 17.90 -2.69 1.48
C LEU A 7 17.26 -2.68 2.88
N GLU A 8 17.90 -3.29 3.87
CA GLU A 8 17.42 -3.26 5.26
C GLU A 8 17.56 -1.87 5.90
N SER A 9 18.64 -1.13 5.64
CA SER A 9 18.78 0.25 6.14
C SER A 9 17.73 1.18 5.54
N LEU A 10 17.46 1.05 4.24
CA LEU A 10 16.44 1.85 3.55
C LEU A 10 15.01 1.57 4.04
N LYS A 11 14.73 0.32 4.45
CA LYS A 11 13.46 -0.02 5.11
C LYS A 11 13.39 0.55 6.53
N ALA A 12 14.46 0.45 7.30
CA ALA A 12 14.50 0.91 8.69
C ALA A 12 14.27 2.42 8.81
N ASP A 13 14.85 3.20 7.88
CA ASP A 13 14.81 4.66 7.97
C ASP A 13 13.48 5.28 7.51
N HIS A 14 12.48 4.48 7.09
CA HIS A 14 11.18 4.98 6.58
C HIS A 14 11.33 6.07 5.48
N ILE A 15 12.46 6.10 4.79
CA ILE A 15 12.81 7.13 3.79
C ILE A 15 11.89 7.06 2.58
N LEU A 16 11.32 5.88 2.31
CA LEU A 16 10.27 5.72 1.33
C LEU A 16 8.93 6.03 1.99
N PRO A 17 8.18 7.04 1.52
CA PRO A 17 6.85 7.29 2.04
C PRO A 17 6.00 6.04 1.89
N GLU A 18 5.20 5.75 2.92
CA GLU A 18 4.26 4.65 2.91
C GLU A 18 3.40 4.72 1.64
N VAL A 19 3.51 3.70 0.78
CA VAL A 19 2.88 3.71 -0.54
C VAL A 19 1.39 3.55 -0.38
N LYS A 20 0.66 4.66 -0.49
CA LYS A 20 -0.80 4.67 -0.43
C LYS A 20 -1.42 4.22 -1.75
N THR A 21 -2.52 3.49 -1.65
CA THR A 21 -3.31 3.04 -2.79
C THR A 21 -4.37 4.07 -3.13
N CYS A 22 -4.43 4.44 -4.40
CA CYS A 22 -5.48 5.30 -4.92
C CYS A 22 -6.83 4.61 -4.93
N PHE A 23 -7.86 5.29 -4.42
CA PHE A 23 -9.23 4.76 -4.46
C PHE A 23 -9.73 4.53 -5.90
N SER A 24 -9.22 5.30 -6.86
CA SER A 24 -9.50 5.16 -8.30
C SER A 24 -8.66 4.09 -9.01
N CYS A 25 -7.76 3.40 -8.30
CA CYS A 25 -6.90 2.40 -8.92
C CYS A 25 -7.71 1.22 -9.47
N LYS A 26 -7.45 0.82 -10.72
CA LYS A 26 -8.15 -0.32 -11.35
C LYS A 26 -7.97 -1.67 -10.65
N TYR A 27 -6.93 -1.81 -9.81
CA TYR A 27 -6.64 -3.03 -9.06
C TYR A 27 -7.17 -2.98 -7.62
N PHE A 28 -7.76 -1.86 -7.20
CA PHE A 28 -8.35 -1.71 -5.88
C PHE A 28 -9.71 -2.42 -5.83
N GLN A 29 -9.88 -3.27 -4.84
CA GLN A 29 -11.14 -3.92 -4.54
C GLN A 29 -11.65 -3.43 -3.19
N LYS A 30 -12.86 -2.87 -3.22
CA LYS A 30 -13.47 -2.26 -2.04
C LYS A 30 -14.21 -3.31 -1.20
N ASP A 31 -13.97 -3.31 0.12
CA ASP A 31 -14.76 -4.05 1.12
C ASP A 31 -14.86 -5.57 0.85
N VAL A 32 -13.80 -6.18 0.30
CA VAL A 32 -13.70 -7.63 0.04
C VAL A 32 -13.69 -8.45 1.33
N HIS A 33 -13.20 -7.86 2.43
CA HIS A 33 -13.19 -8.48 3.76
C HIS A 33 -14.09 -7.68 4.73
N PRO A 34 -15.43 -7.78 4.62
CA PRO A 34 -16.34 -7.00 5.44
C PRO A 34 -16.14 -7.29 6.93
N GLY A 35 -16.21 -6.24 7.75
CA GLY A 35 -16.03 -6.33 9.21
C GLY A 35 -14.58 -6.41 9.69
N GLN A 36 -13.59 -6.49 8.79
CA GLN A 36 -12.18 -6.46 9.14
C GLN A 36 -11.60 -5.04 9.10
N LYS A 37 -10.52 -4.80 9.85
CA LYS A 37 -9.78 -3.52 9.80
C LYS A 37 -9.19 -3.28 8.41
N GLU A 38 -8.68 -4.34 7.78
CA GLU A 38 -8.14 -4.37 6.42
C GLU A 38 -9.19 -4.91 5.45
N LYS A 39 -10.30 -4.18 5.32
CA LYS A 39 -11.46 -4.61 4.53
C LYS A 39 -11.25 -4.53 3.02
N HIS A 40 -10.23 -3.81 2.55
CA HIS A 40 -9.95 -3.62 1.13
C HIS A 40 -8.85 -4.54 0.66
N HIS A 41 -8.73 -4.73 -0.65
CA HIS A 41 -7.68 -5.56 -1.23
C HIS A 41 -7.08 -4.90 -2.48
N CYS A 42 -5.78 -5.07 -2.69
CA CYS A 42 -5.08 -4.61 -3.88
C CYS A 42 -4.58 -5.81 -4.68
N LEU A 43 -5.21 -6.08 -5.82
CA LEU A 43 -4.88 -7.24 -6.67
C LEU A 43 -3.47 -7.17 -7.27
N LEU A 44 -2.92 -5.98 -7.49
CA LEU A 44 -1.60 -5.82 -8.10
C LEU A 44 -0.48 -6.25 -7.14
N ARG A 45 -0.66 -5.99 -5.85
CA ARG A 45 0.33 -6.28 -4.81
C ARG A 45 -0.03 -7.52 -4.00
N ASP A 46 -1.24 -8.04 -4.15
CA ASP A 46 -1.82 -9.13 -3.36
C ASP A 46 -1.74 -8.85 -1.85
N VAL A 47 -2.27 -7.70 -1.43
CA VAL A 47 -2.27 -7.25 -0.03
C VAL A 47 -3.64 -6.73 0.40
N SER A 48 -3.99 -6.99 1.66
CA SER A 48 -5.12 -6.36 2.33
C SER A 48 -4.78 -4.93 2.74
N LEU A 49 -5.77 -4.04 2.66
CA LEU A 49 -5.62 -2.61 2.89
C LEU A 49 -6.69 -2.11 3.86
N ASN A 50 -6.27 -1.22 4.76
CA ASN A 50 -7.15 -0.45 5.63
C ASN A 50 -7.35 0.97 5.07
N ASN A 51 -8.18 1.79 5.73
CA ASN A 51 -8.48 3.15 5.25
C ASN A 51 -7.28 4.10 5.26
N LEU A 52 -6.28 3.92 6.14
CA LEU A 52 -5.08 4.75 6.23
C LEU A 52 -4.13 4.51 5.05
N ASP A 53 -4.18 3.29 4.49
CA ASP A 53 -3.43 2.88 3.30
C ASP A 53 -4.04 3.44 2.01
N LEU A 54 -5.20 4.11 2.09
CA LEU A 54 -5.88 4.71 0.95
C LEU A 54 -5.61 6.20 0.85
N GLN A 55 -5.47 6.67 -0.39
CA GLN A 55 -5.47 8.10 -0.71
C GLN A 55 -6.59 8.43 -1.71
N ILE A 56 -7.29 9.53 -1.41
CA ILE A 56 -8.36 10.06 -2.25
C ILE A 56 -7.79 11.07 -3.25
N ASN A 57 -6.81 11.88 -2.80
CA ASN A 57 -6.13 12.85 -3.65
C ASN A 57 -5.02 12.15 -4.43
N CYS A 58 -5.41 11.52 -5.53
CA CYS A 58 -4.50 10.84 -6.44
C CYS A 58 -3.86 11.85 -7.40
N PRO A 59 -2.53 11.83 -7.58
CA PRO A 59 -1.93 12.60 -8.65
C PRO A 59 -2.52 12.12 -9.98
N ASN A 60 -3.06 13.06 -10.77
CA ASN A 60 -3.51 12.80 -12.13
C ASN A 60 -2.26 12.50 -12.98
N VAL A 61 -1.88 11.24 -13.10
CA VAL A 61 -0.81 10.80 -14.00
C VAL A 61 -1.41 9.93 -15.09
#